data_AF-A0A7W1IBW2-F1
#
_entry.id   AF-A0A7W1IBW2-F1
#
_cell.length_a   1.000
_cell.length_b   1.000
_cell.length_c   1.000
_cell.angle_alpha   90.00
_cell.angle_beta   90.00
_cell.angle_gamma   90.00
#
_symmetry.space_group_name_H-M   'P 1'
#
loop_
_entity.id
_entity.type
_entity.pdbx_description
1 polymer ?
#
loop_
_entity_poly.entity_id
_entity_poly.type
_entity_poly.pdbx_seq_one_letter_code
_entity_poly.pdbx_strand_id
1 'polypeptide(L)'
;MEAVRSRSSSDSGSRVIIRVVLYYAVLLTAGWVLLRRIPSLPSSDSGAFEALFGLLPNGGVAPQGSAPTLDEARLAIAVAASMLASILLSIPVAWVYLLTRAKKGYQQSVVQLLIILPLVVAGIVVMVKYSLALAFSLAGIVAAVRFRNTLDDSKDAVYVFLATAVGLAAAVNIPVAAVISILFNATMLVLWSTDFGHAPVALDGNIAERRLKQARELARTGTFVAQLDNEVFRNMTREQLEGVAERAWKRANESEMASGSDVPELILRIVTSDSESLRAVVEPRLTAHVKKWTLDPTADSLDEDSEVLEYSIRLRKKGTPEELEALVRAAASQWLISVEIQ
;
A
#
# COMPACT_ATOMS: atom_id res chain seq x y z
N MET A 1 17.80 20.10 14.12
CA MET A 1 18.03 18.75 13.53
C MET A 1 17.75 18.67 12.02
N GLU A 2 16.93 19.55 11.42
CA GLU A 2 16.67 19.55 9.97
C GLU A 2 17.87 19.96 9.10
N ALA A 3 18.73 20.86 9.58
CA ALA A 3 19.89 21.34 8.81
C ALA A 3 20.93 20.23 8.50
N VAL A 4 21.08 19.22 9.37
CA VAL A 4 22.04 18.12 9.18
C VAL A 4 21.54 17.10 8.14
N ARG A 5 20.22 16.88 8.03
CA ARG A 5 19.63 15.99 7.01
C ARG A 5 19.69 16.55 5.60
N SER A 6 19.68 17.88 5.43
CA SER A 6 19.75 18.51 4.10
C SER A 6 21.12 18.33 3.42
N ARG A 7 22.21 18.27 4.20
CA ARG A 7 23.58 18.10 3.66
C ARG A 7 23.86 16.69 3.16
N SER A 8 23.26 15.64 3.76
CA SER A 8 23.57 14.25 3.39
C SER A 8 22.91 13.78 2.08
N SER A 9 21.78 14.38 1.69
CA SER A 9 21.07 14.02 0.46
C SER A 9 21.71 14.62 -0.80
N SER A 10 22.14 15.90 -0.72
CA SER A 10 22.87 16.58 -1.79
C SER A 10 24.21 15.92 -2.10
N ASP A 11 24.97 15.54 -1.06
CA ASP A 11 26.27 14.88 -1.20
C ASP A 11 26.15 13.49 -1.83
N SER A 12 25.07 12.76 -1.54
CA SER A 12 24.83 11.44 -2.15
C SER A 12 24.52 11.52 -3.64
N GLY A 13 23.73 12.53 -4.06
CA GLY A 13 23.44 12.75 -5.47
C GLY A 13 24.66 13.16 -6.29
N SER A 14 25.46 14.09 -5.76
CA SER A 14 26.70 14.53 -6.42
C SER A 14 27.70 13.38 -6.63
N ARG A 15 27.89 12.53 -5.61
CA ARG A 15 28.74 11.33 -5.72
C ARG A 15 28.29 10.37 -6.81
N VAL A 16 26.98 10.17 -6.99
CA VAL A 16 26.45 9.31 -8.07
C VAL A 16 26.71 9.94 -9.44
N ILE A 17 26.49 11.24 -9.60
CA ILE A 17 26.76 11.95 -10.86
C ILE A 17 28.25 11.84 -11.23
N ILE A 18 29.15 12.12 -10.28
CA ILE A 18 30.60 11.99 -10.50
C ILE A 18 30.96 10.56 -10.88
N ARG A 19 30.39 9.56 -10.21
CA ARG A 19 30.60 8.15 -10.53
C ARG A 19 30.16 7.80 -11.94
N VAL A 20 29.00 8.28 -12.38
CA VAL A 20 28.48 8.07 -13.74
C VAL A 20 29.39 8.71 -14.78
N VAL A 21 29.80 9.96 -14.58
CA VAL A 21 30.68 10.69 -15.50
C VAL A 21 32.05 10.02 -15.60
N LEU A 22 32.66 9.68 -14.45
CA LEU A 22 33.94 8.98 -14.40
C LEU A 22 33.85 7.62 -15.12
N TYR A 23 32.76 6.88 -14.91
CA TYR A 23 32.55 5.59 -15.54
C TYR A 23 32.46 5.72 -17.07
N TYR A 24 31.71 6.68 -17.60
CA TYR A 24 31.68 6.92 -19.06
C TYR A 24 33.04 7.36 -19.60
N ALA A 25 33.79 8.20 -18.88
CA ALA A 25 35.13 8.60 -19.29
C ALA A 25 36.07 7.38 -19.39
N VAL A 26 36.05 6.49 -18.40
CA VAL A 26 36.81 5.24 -18.41
C VAL A 26 36.35 4.31 -19.54
N LEU A 27 35.03 4.19 -19.75
CA LEU A 27 34.47 3.31 -20.79
C LEU A 27 34.79 3.81 -22.21
N LEU A 28 34.68 5.12 -22.46
CA LEU A 28 35.02 5.73 -23.74
C LEU A 28 36.53 5.68 -24.03
N THR A 29 37.36 5.92 -23.01
CA THR A 29 38.83 5.80 -23.17
C THR A 29 39.23 4.34 -23.42
N ALA A 30 38.71 3.38 -22.67
CA ALA A 30 38.94 1.97 -22.89
C ALA A 30 38.45 1.51 -24.27
N GLY A 31 37.25 1.93 -24.68
CA GLY A 31 36.70 1.66 -26.00
C GLY A 31 37.57 2.23 -27.10
N TRP A 32 37.98 3.49 -27.01
CA TRP A 32 38.87 4.14 -27.97
C TRP A 32 40.24 3.46 -28.07
N VAL A 33 40.83 3.04 -26.94
CA VAL A 33 42.09 2.27 -26.93
C VAL A 33 41.89 0.92 -27.61
N LEU A 34 40.79 0.22 -27.33
CA LEU A 34 40.48 -1.08 -27.92
C LEU A 34 40.26 -0.97 -29.44
N LEU A 35 39.53 0.06 -29.89
CA LEU A 35 39.33 0.38 -31.31
C LEU A 35 40.66 0.67 -32.02
N ARG A 36 41.62 1.31 -31.35
CA ARG A 36 42.97 1.55 -31.92
C ARG A 36 43.84 0.30 -31.98
N ARG A 37 43.60 -0.68 -31.10
CA ARG A 37 44.36 -1.94 -31.04
C ARG A 37 43.86 -2.99 -32.03
N ILE A 38 42.63 -2.86 -32.51
CA ILE A 38 42.01 -3.79 -33.48
C ILE A 38 41.77 -3.02 -34.79
N PRO A 39 42.70 -3.06 -35.76
CA PRO A 39 42.58 -2.29 -37.00
C PRO A 39 41.49 -2.79 -37.97
N SER A 40 40.77 -3.86 -37.61
CA SER A 40 39.88 -4.59 -38.50
C SER A 40 38.40 -4.43 -38.14
N LEU A 41 38.01 -3.27 -37.61
CA LEU A 41 36.59 -2.94 -37.58
C LEU A 41 36.23 -2.39 -38.96
N PRO A 42 35.29 -3.05 -39.68
CA PRO A 42 34.73 -2.45 -40.89
C PRO A 42 34.30 -1.04 -40.51
N SER A 43 34.69 -0.07 -41.33
CA SER A 43 34.12 1.27 -41.29
C SER A 43 32.62 1.17 -41.03
N SER A 44 32.12 1.98 -40.11
CA SER A 44 30.71 2.10 -39.79
C SER A 44 29.96 2.52 -41.06
N ASP A 45 29.61 1.54 -41.89
CA ASP A 45 28.83 1.77 -43.10
C ASP A 45 27.46 2.27 -42.62
N SER A 46 27.03 3.38 -43.19
CA SER A 46 25.74 4.04 -42.96
C SER A 46 24.52 3.12 -43.20
N GLY A 47 24.74 1.90 -43.71
CA GLY A 47 23.74 0.86 -43.87
C GLY A 47 23.77 -0.26 -42.81
N ALA A 48 24.52 -0.16 -41.71
CA ALA A 48 24.58 -1.24 -40.71
C ALA A 48 23.21 -1.60 -40.09
N PHE A 49 22.32 -0.61 -39.94
CA PHE A 49 20.94 -0.81 -39.52
C PHE A 49 20.10 -1.45 -40.63
N GLU A 50 20.23 -0.99 -41.89
CA GLU A 50 19.52 -1.57 -43.04
C GLU A 50 19.95 -3.04 -43.27
N ALA A 51 21.23 -3.34 -43.14
CA ALA A 51 21.81 -4.68 -43.23
C ALA A 51 21.29 -5.63 -42.14
N LEU A 52 20.91 -5.12 -40.97
CA LEU A 52 20.28 -5.93 -39.91
C LEU A 52 18.94 -6.49 -40.39
N PHE A 53 18.16 -5.69 -41.12
CA PHE A 53 16.86 -6.05 -41.67
C PHE A 53 16.93 -6.59 -43.09
N GLY A 54 18.13 -6.75 -43.67
CA GLY A 54 18.30 -7.12 -45.07
C GLY A 54 17.66 -6.13 -46.02
N LEU A 55 17.55 -4.86 -45.64
CA LEU A 55 17.07 -3.77 -46.48
C LEU A 55 18.24 -3.24 -47.32
N LEU A 56 18.00 -3.08 -48.61
CA LEU A 56 18.87 -2.36 -49.52
C LEU A 56 18.60 -0.85 -49.39
N PRO A 57 19.58 0.02 -49.71
CA PRO A 57 19.40 1.48 -49.69
C PRO A 57 18.23 1.99 -50.53
N ASN A 58 17.77 1.19 -51.50
CA ASN A 58 16.64 1.49 -52.38
C ASN A 58 15.29 0.92 -51.86
N GLY A 59 15.23 0.42 -50.62
CA GLY A 59 14.03 -0.18 -50.02
C GLY A 59 13.71 -1.61 -50.48
N GLY A 60 14.57 -2.22 -51.30
CA GLY A 60 14.46 -3.62 -51.70
C GLY A 60 14.90 -4.57 -50.58
N VAL A 61 14.40 -5.80 -50.58
CA VAL A 61 14.86 -6.85 -49.66
C VAL A 61 16.03 -7.60 -50.30
N ALA A 62 17.17 -7.65 -49.63
CA ALA A 62 18.34 -8.39 -50.09
C ALA A 62 18.02 -9.89 -50.17
N PRO A 63 18.48 -10.61 -51.21
CA PRO A 63 18.22 -12.04 -51.35
C PRO A 63 18.83 -12.82 -50.18
N GLN A 64 17.99 -13.56 -49.47
CA GLN A 64 18.41 -14.45 -48.38
C GLN A 64 19.33 -15.54 -48.93
N GLY A 65 20.52 -15.70 -48.34
CA GLY A 65 21.43 -16.80 -48.68
C GLY A 65 22.88 -16.41 -49.00
N SER A 66 23.21 -15.13 -49.09
CA SER A 66 24.60 -14.66 -49.19
C SER A 66 25.12 -14.23 -47.81
N ALA A 67 24.87 -15.04 -46.78
CA ALA A 67 25.56 -14.83 -45.51
C ALA A 67 27.04 -15.15 -45.76
N PRO A 68 27.98 -14.22 -45.49
CA PRO A 68 29.39 -14.57 -45.54
C PRO A 68 29.61 -15.79 -44.62
N THR A 69 30.39 -16.78 -45.07
CA THR A 69 30.86 -17.88 -44.23
C THR A 69 31.80 -17.32 -43.18
N LEU A 70 31.21 -16.70 -42.15
CA LEU A 70 31.93 -16.13 -41.04
C LEU A 70 32.43 -17.28 -40.18
N ASP A 71 33.74 -17.35 -40.00
CA ASP A 71 34.43 -18.14 -38.99
C ASP A 71 33.61 -18.10 -37.68
N GLU A 72 33.12 -19.26 -37.23
CA GLU A 72 32.22 -19.39 -36.07
C GLU A 72 32.84 -18.72 -34.82
N ALA A 73 34.17 -18.76 -34.71
CA ALA A 73 34.90 -18.08 -33.65
C ALA A 73 34.74 -16.55 -33.69
N ARG A 74 34.77 -15.93 -34.87
CA ARG A 74 34.58 -14.48 -35.03
C ARG A 74 33.16 -14.06 -34.69
N LEU A 75 32.17 -14.87 -35.05
CA LEU A 75 30.78 -14.66 -34.66
C LEU A 75 30.61 -14.72 -33.14
N ALA A 76 31.15 -15.74 -32.49
CA ALA A 76 31.09 -15.88 -31.04
C ALA A 76 31.75 -14.68 -30.33
N ILE A 77 32.91 -14.22 -30.81
CA ILE A 77 33.60 -13.04 -30.27
C ILE A 77 32.77 -11.77 -30.47
N ALA A 78 32.16 -11.58 -31.65
CA ALA A 78 31.32 -10.42 -31.93
C ALA A 78 30.07 -10.39 -31.04
N VAL A 79 29.40 -11.54 -30.87
CA VAL A 79 28.24 -11.68 -29.97
C VAL A 79 28.65 -11.34 -28.54
N ALA A 80 29.74 -11.92 -28.05
CA ALA A 80 30.25 -11.67 -26.71
C ALA A 80 30.59 -10.18 -26.51
N ALA A 81 31.22 -9.54 -27.49
CA ALA A 81 31.54 -8.11 -27.45
C ALA A 81 30.28 -7.24 -27.38
N SER A 82 29.26 -7.51 -28.20
CA SER A 82 27.99 -6.78 -28.20
C SER A 82 27.23 -6.95 -26.88
N MET A 83 27.21 -8.16 -26.32
CA MET A 83 26.59 -8.48 -25.04
C MET A 83 27.31 -7.82 -23.86
N LEU A 84 28.65 -7.84 -23.86
CA LEU A 84 29.44 -7.14 -22.85
C LEU A 84 29.25 -5.62 -22.96
N ALA A 85 29.24 -5.07 -24.17
CA ALA A 85 28.99 -3.64 -24.39
C ALA A 85 27.60 -3.22 -23.89
N SER A 86 26.55 -4.02 -24.13
CA SER A 86 25.19 -3.68 -23.67
C SER A 86 25.08 -3.69 -22.15
N ILE A 87 25.75 -4.62 -21.45
CA ILE A 87 25.85 -4.63 -19.98
C ILE A 87 26.62 -3.40 -19.49
N LEU A 88 27.80 -3.14 -20.06
CA LEU A 88 28.64 -2.03 -19.61
C LEU A 88 27.94 -0.68 -19.77
N LEU A 89 27.16 -0.50 -20.84
CA LEU A 89 26.40 0.71 -21.10
C LEU A 89 25.10 0.81 -20.29
N SER A 90 24.57 -0.29 -19.75
CA SER A 90 23.36 -0.30 -18.93
C SER A 90 23.63 -0.09 -17.43
N ILE A 91 24.86 -0.34 -16.96
CA ILE A 91 25.24 -0.07 -15.56
C ILE A 91 25.00 1.39 -15.13
N PRO A 92 25.44 2.42 -15.89
CA PRO A 92 25.14 3.81 -15.55
C PRO A 92 23.65 4.12 -15.56
N VAL A 93 22.90 3.51 -16.49
CA VAL A 93 21.44 3.65 -16.56
C VAL A 93 20.79 3.14 -15.26
N ALA A 94 21.24 1.99 -14.74
CA ALA A 94 20.76 1.47 -13.47
C ALA A 94 21.08 2.41 -12.29
N TRP A 95 22.26 3.03 -12.25
CA TRP A 95 22.61 4.01 -11.21
C TRP A 95 21.74 5.27 -11.30
N VAL A 96 21.50 5.80 -12.49
CA VAL A 96 20.62 6.96 -12.71
C VAL A 96 19.17 6.60 -12.35
N TYR A 97 18.71 5.39 -12.68
CA TYR A 97 17.40 4.89 -12.25
C TYR A 97 17.29 4.89 -10.73
N LEU A 98 18.25 4.30 -10.02
CA LEU A 98 18.28 4.27 -8.55
C LEU A 98 18.25 5.67 -7.94
N LEU A 99 19.05 6.60 -8.47
CA LEU A 99 19.10 7.98 -7.99
C LEU A 99 17.76 8.71 -8.20
N THR A 100 17.17 8.57 -9.39
CA THR A 100 15.94 9.27 -9.75
C THR A 100 14.70 8.70 -9.07
N ARG A 101 14.70 7.40 -8.74
CA ARG A 101 13.61 6.72 -8.03
C ARG A 101 13.73 6.71 -6.51
N ALA A 102 14.88 7.06 -5.94
CA ALA A 102 15.11 7.00 -4.49
C ALA A 102 14.01 7.69 -3.65
N LYS A 103 13.40 8.78 -4.15
CA LYS A 103 12.32 9.51 -3.46
C LYS A 103 10.96 8.76 -3.44
N LYS A 104 10.65 7.93 -4.44
CA LYS A 104 9.36 7.22 -4.60
C LYS A 104 9.41 5.73 -4.25
N GLY A 105 10.61 5.18 -4.06
CA GLY A 105 10.84 3.74 -3.97
C GLY A 105 10.96 3.10 -5.36
N TYR A 106 11.72 2.00 -5.44
CA TYR A 106 11.90 1.20 -6.66
C TYR A 106 11.83 -0.29 -6.34
N GLN A 107 11.49 -1.09 -7.34
CA GLN A 107 11.52 -2.55 -7.23
C GLN A 107 12.87 -3.09 -7.70
N GLN A 108 13.45 -4.03 -6.94
CA GLN A 108 14.73 -4.66 -7.30
C GLN A 108 14.66 -5.40 -8.64
N SER A 109 13.51 -5.99 -8.95
CA SER A 109 13.23 -6.66 -10.22
C SER A 109 13.42 -5.74 -11.42
N VAL A 110 13.00 -4.48 -11.33
CA VAL A 110 13.18 -3.48 -12.41
C VAL A 110 14.66 -3.16 -12.60
N VAL A 111 15.42 -2.96 -11.53
CA VAL A 111 16.87 -2.69 -11.61
C VAL A 111 17.60 -3.85 -12.28
N GLN A 112 17.27 -5.09 -11.90
CA GLN A 112 17.83 -6.30 -12.52
C GLN A 112 17.42 -6.40 -14.00
N LEU A 113 16.16 -6.08 -14.32
CA LEU A 113 15.67 -6.06 -15.69
C LEU A 113 16.45 -5.06 -16.56
N LEU A 114 16.80 -3.88 -16.05
CA LEU A 114 17.59 -2.88 -16.80
C LEU A 114 18.98 -3.38 -17.21
N ILE A 115 19.52 -4.39 -16.52
CA ILE A 115 20.83 -4.99 -16.83
C ILE A 115 20.67 -6.24 -17.71
N ILE A 116 19.69 -7.09 -17.40
CA ILE A 116 19.46 -8.37 -18.09
C ILE A 116 18.80 -8.16 -19.45
N LEU A 117 17.88 -7.21 -19.58
CA LEU A 117 17.14 -6.99 -20.82
C LEU A 117 18.03 -6.56 -22.00
N PRO A 118 18.94 -5.56 -21.87
CA PRO A 118 19.86 -5.20 -22.95
C PRO A 118 20.78 -6.35 -23.37
N LEU A 119 21.17 -7.21 -22.42
CA LEU A 119 22.00 -8.38 -22.66
C LEU A 119 21.28 -9.38 -23.58
N VAL A 120 20.04 -9.74 -23.21
CA VAL A 120 19.20 -10.67 -23.98
C VAL A 120 18.88 -10.09 -25.36
N VAL A 121 18.49 -8.81 -25.42
CA VAL A 121 18.17 -8.12 -26.69
C VAL A 121 19.40 -8.08 -27.61
N ALA A 122 20.59 -7.76 -27.09
CA ALA A 122 21.80 -7.75 -27.90
C ALA A 122 22.12 -9.13 -28.49
N GLY A 123 22.03 -10.20 -27.69
CA GLY A 123 22.25 -11.57 -28.16
C GLY A 123 21.25 -12.00 -29.25
N ILE A 124 19.97 -11.70 -29.03
CA ILE A 124 18.91 -11.94 -30.01
C ILE A 124 19.22 -11.23 -31.33
N VAL A 125 19.52 -9.93 -31.29
CA VAL A 125 19.70 -9.11 -32.50
C VAL A 125 20.90 -9.58 -33.34
N VAL A 126 22.00 -10.01 -32.71
CA VAL A 126 23.13 -10.56 -33.46
C VAL A 126 22.79 -11.92 -34.08
N MET A 127 21.96 -12.73 -33.42
CA MET A 127 21.54 -14.05 -33.94
C MET A 127 20.62 -13.94 -35.16
N VAL A 128 19.74 -12.94 -35.19
CA VAL A 128 18.79 -12.74 -36.31
C VAL A 128 19.39 -11.96 -37.48
N LYS A 129 20.65 -11.52 -37.35
CA LYS A 129 21.33 -10.71 -38.35
C LYS A 129 21.26 -11.39 -39.71
N TYR A 130 20.84 -10.66 -40.73
CA TYR A 130 20.64 -11.13 -42.11
C TYR A 130 19.39 -12.00 -42.36
N SER A 131 18.46 -12.15 -41.41
CA SER A 131 17.16 -12.82 -41.62
C SER A 131 15.98 -12.05 -41.04
N LEU A 132 15.31 -11.28 -41.90
CA LEU A 132 14.13 -10.50 -41.54
C LEU A 132 12.98 -11.40 -41.03
N ALA A 133 12.77 -12.56 -41.65
CA ALA A 133 11.73 -13.51 -41.22
C ALA A 133 11.96 -14.03 -39.79
N LEU A 134 13.21 -14.33 -39.43
CA LEU A 134 13.59 -14.77 -38.09
C LEU A 134 13.42 -13.62 -37.08
N ALA A 135 13.83 -12.41 -37.44
CA ALA A 135 13.66 -11.23 -36.58
C ALA A 135 12.18 -10.98 -36.23
N PHE A 136 11.28 -11.03 -37.22
CA PHE A 136 9.85 -10.85 -37.00
C PHE A 136 9.20 -11.99 -36.20
N SER A 137 9.57 -13.25 -36.46
CA SER A 137 9.01 -14.38 -35.70
C SER A 137 9.40 -14.33 -34.22
N LEU A 138 10.67 -14.00 -33.93
CA LEU A 138 11.16 -13.88 -32.57
C LEU A 138 10.57 -12.66 -31.85
N ALA A 139 10.40 -11.54 -32.54
CA ALA A 139 9.69 -10.38 -32.00
C ALA A 139 8.24 -10.74 -31.60
N GLY A 140 7.55 -11.55 -32.41
CA GLY A 140 6.21 -12.05 -32.10
C GLY A 140 6.17 -12.90 -30.82
N ILE A 141 7.13 -13.82 -30.66
CA ILE A 141 7.25 -14.66 -29.44
C ILE A 141 7.54 -13.78 -28.21
N VAL A 142 8.46 -12.83 -28.31
CA VAL A 142 8.82 -11.91 -27.20
C VAL A 142 7.63 -11.03 -26.81
N ALA A 143 6.87 -10.52 -27.79
CA ALA A 143 5.67 -9.72 -27.52
C ALA A 143 4.60 -10.53 -26.80
N ALA A 144 4.33 -11.77 -27.22
CA ALA A 144 3.39 -12.66 -26.54
C ALA A 144 3.80 -12.96 -25.09
N VAL A 145 5.10 -13.17 -24.85
CA VAL A 145 5.65 -13.39 -23.50
C VAL A 145 5.58 -12.13 -22.63
N ARG A 146 5.63 -10.92 -23.21
CA ARG A 146 5.56 -9.65 -22.49
C ARG A 146 4.13 -9.20 -22.17
N PHE A 147 3.13 -9.64 -22.92
CA PHE A 147 1.71 -9.33 -22.67
C PHE A 147 1.22 -9.71 -21.26
N ARG A 148 1.96 -10.56 -20.55
CA ARG A 148 1.66 -10.98 -19.17
C ARG A 148 2.25 -10.10 -18.07
N ASN A 149 2.94 -9.00 -18.39
CA ASN A 149 3.60 -8.16 -17.38
C ASN A 149 3.27 -6.67 -17.58
N THR A 150 2.45 -6.12 -16.68
CA THR A 150 2.10 -4.69 -16.66
C THR A 150 3.19 -3.91 -15.93
N LEU A 151 3.69 -2.84 -16.53
CA LEU A 151 4.56 -1.88 -15.85
C LEU A 151 3.68 -0.87 -15.13
N ASP A 152 3.79 -0.81 -13.80
CA ASP A 152 2.93 0.02 -12.95
C ASP A 152 3.20 1.53 -13.07
N ASP A 153 4.34 1.94 -13.64
CA ASP A 153 4.74 3.34 -13.72
C ASP A 153 5.38 3.71 -15.07
N SER A 154 4.94 4.83 -15.64
CA SER A 154 5.38 5.34 -16.94
C SER A 154 6.88 5.61 -17.02
N LYS A 155 7.53 6.06 -15.93
CA LYS A 155 8.99 6.27 -15.94
C LYS A 155 9.73 4.94 -16.08
N ASP A 156 9.25 3.89 -15.41
CA ASP A 156 9.88 2.57 -15.47
C ASP A 156 9.75 1.98 -16.87
N ALA A 157 8.62 2.22 -17.55
CA ALA A 157 8.45 1.89 -18.96
C ALA A 157 9.46 2.58 -19.88
N VAL A 158 9.77 3.85 -19.65
CA VAL A 158 10.77 4.58 -20.44
C VAL A 158 12.17 3.99 -20.24
N TYR A 159 12.55 3.65 -19.02
CA TYR A 159 13.85 3.00 -18.76
C TYR A 159 13.96 1.61 -19.38
N VAL A 160 12.88 0.82 -19.35
CA VAL A 160 12.82 -0.50 -20.01
C VAL A 160 12.91 -0.36 -21.53
N PHE A 161 12.26 0.65 -22.10
CA PHE A 161 12.36 0.96 -23.52
C PHE A 161 13.79 1.36 -23.91
N LEU A 162 14.43 2.23 -23.11
CA LEU A 162 15.85 2.57 -23.29
C LEU A 162 16.75 1.33 -23.20
N ALA A 163 16.55 0.46 -22.21
CA ALA A 163 17.32 -0.77 -22.06
C ALA A 163 17.26 -1.63 -23.32
N THR A 164 16.07 -1.72 -23.93
CA THR A 164 15.86 -2.40 -25.21
C THR A 164 16.60 -1.69 -26.36
N ALA A 165 16.51 -0.36 -26.43
CA ALA A 165 17.20 0.44 -27.45
C ALA A 165 18.73 0.34 -27.35
N VAL A 166 19.29 0.34 -26.14
CA VAL A 166 20.74 0.15 -25.90
C VAL A 166 21.18 -1.24 -26.30
N GLY A 167 20.41 -2.29 -25.98
CA GLY A 167 20.70 -3.67 -26.42
C GLY A 167 20.69 -3.81 -27.95
N LEU A 168 19.67 -3.25 -28.61
CA LEU A 168 19.57 -3.23 -30.07
C LEU A 168 20.73 -2.47 -30.71
N ALA A 169 21.02 -1.27 -30.22
CA ALA A 169 22.11 -0.45 -30.73
C ALA A 169 23.47 -1.13 -30.50
N ALA A 170 23.70 -1.77 -29.35
CA ALA A 170 24.98 -2.43 -29.05
C ALA A 170 25.26 -3.60 -30.00
N ALA A 171 24.22 -4.31 -30.45
CA ALA A 171 24.34 -5.39 -31.42
C ALA A 171 24.66 -4.90 -32.85
N VAL A 172 24.24 -3.68 -33.21
CA VAL A 172 24.47 -3.09 -34.54
C VAL A 172 25.77 -2.28 -34.56
N ASN A 173 25.90 -1.34 -33.62
CA ASN A 173 26.97 -0.37 -33.54
C ASN A 173 27.15 0.12 -32.09
N ILE A 174 28.22 -0.36 -31.43
CA ILE A 174 28.55 -0.04 -30.04
C ILE A 174 28.66 1.49 -29.79
N PRO A 175 29.35 2.29 -30.64
CA PRO A 175 29.35 3.75 -30.51
C PRO A 175 27.95 4.39 -30.47
N VAL A 176 27.03 3.95 -31.32
CA VAL A 176 25.64 4.45 -31.33
C VAL A 176 24.95 4.13 -30.00
N ALA A 177 25.13 2.92 -29.48
CA ALA A 177 24.61 2.52 -28.18
C ALA A 177 25.15 3.41 -27.05
N ALA A 178 26.43 3.76 -27.10
CA ALA A 178 27.05 4.65 -26.13
C ALA A 178 26.42 6.05 -26.16
N VAL A 179 26.22 6.62 -27.36
CA VAL A 179 25.57 7.94 -27.51
C VAL A 179 24.14 7.92 -26.96
N ILE A 180 23.35 6.89 -27.27
CA ILE A 180 21.98 6.74 -26.76
C ILE A 180 21.98 6.69 -25.22
N SER A 181 22.83 5.86 -24.63
CA SER A 181 22.95 5.69 -23.18
C SER A 181 23.38 7.00 -22.50
N ILE A 182 24.39 7.69 -23.05
CA ILE A 182 24.92 8.96 -22.51
C ILE A 182 23.86 10.06 -22.58
N LEU A 183 23.25 10.30 -23.75
CA LEU A 183 22.27 11.37 -23.93
C LEU A 183 21.03 11.16 -23.08
N PHE A 184 20.56 9.92 -22.96
CA PHE A 184 19.44 9.62 -22.08
C PHE A 184 19.78 9.91 -20.61
N ASN A 185 20.91 9.40 -20.12
CA ASN A 185 21.32 9.60 -18.74
C ASN A 185 21.58 11.08 -18.44
N ALA A 186 22.19 11.82 -19.35
CA ALA A 186 22.37 13.27 -19.24
C ALA A 186 21.02 13.99 -19.14
N THR A 187 20.08 13.69 -20.03
CA THR A 187 18.72 14.27 -20.02
C THR A 187 18.01 13.98 -18.70
N MET A 188 18.09 12.73 -18.23
CA MET A 188 17.41 12.31 -17.01
C MET A 188 18.04 12.93 -15.75
N LEU A 189 19.36 13.07 -15.72
CA LEU A 189 20.07 13.79 -14.65
C LEU A 189 19.76 15.28 -14.66
N VAL A 190 19.68 15.92 -15.83
CA VAL A 190 19.24 17.32 -15.97
C VAL A 190 17.83 17.47 -15.41
N LEU A 191 16.89 16.64 -15.86
CA LEU A 191 15.50 16.69 -15.42
C LEU A 191 15.37 16.52 -13.90
N TRP A 192 16.14 15.58 -13.33
CA TRP A 192 16.23 15.35 -11.89
C TRP A 192 16.83 16.55 -11.14
N SER A 193 17.91 17.14 -11.66
CA SER A 193 18.57 18.29 -11.03
C SER A 193 17.73 19.57 -11.05
N THR A 194 16.93 19.75 -12.11
CA THR A 194 16.01 20.88 -12.25
C THR A 194 14.70 20.69 -11.47
N ASP A 195 14.49 19.53 -10.82
CA ASP A 195 13.22 19.11 -10.21
C ASP A 195 12.00 19.40 -11.12
N PHE A 196 12.19 19.20 -12.43
CA PHE A 196 11.23 19.63 -13.44
C PHE A 196 9.92 18.82 -13.33
N GLY A 197 8.78 19.53 -13.29
CA GLY A 197 7.46 18.91 -13.11
C GLY A 197 7.09 18.59 -11.66
N HIS A 198 7.79 19.14 -10.66
CA HIS A 198 7.34 19.06 -9.27
C HIS A 198 5.98 19.76 -9.13
N ALA A 199 4.94 18.99 -8.81
CA ALA A 199 3.73 19.58 -8.24
C ALA A 199 4.12 20.20 -6.88
N PRO A 200 3.64 21.41 -6.54
CA PRO A 200 3.95 22.03 -5.26
C PRO A 200 3.67 21.06 -4.11
N VAL A 201 4.64 20.87 -3.21
CA VAL A 201 4.51 20.00 -2.02
C VAL A 201 3.28 20.37 -1.18
N ALA A 202 2.79 21.61 -1.29
CA ALA A 202 1.53 22.04 -0.69
C ALA A 202 0.32 21.20 -1.15
N LEU A 203 0.27 20.71 -2.39
CA LEU A 203 -0.81 19.85 -2.87
C LEU A 203 -0.70 18.43 -2.29
N ASP A 204 0.49 17.83 -2.30
CA ASP A 204 0.69 16.48 -1.72
C ASP A 204 0.56 16.47 -0.19
N GLY A 205 1.05 17.51 0.48
CA GLY A 205 0.87 17.72 1.91
C GLY A 205 -0.61 17.88 2.26
N ASN A 206 -1.33 18.72 1.52
CA ASN A 206 -2.78 18.89 1.73
C ASN A 206 -3.57 17.62 1.39
N ILE A 207 -3.17 16.83 0.39
CA ILE A 207 -3.83 15.56 0.03
C ILE A 207 -3.53 14.50 1.09
N ALA A 208 -2.28 14.38 1.55
CA ALA A 208 -1.89 13.47 2.62
C ALA A 208 -2.58 13.86 3.93
N GLU A 209 -2.62 15.14 4.26
CA GLU A 209 -3.29 15.66 5.46
C GLU A 209 -4.82 15.49 5.36
N ARG A 210 -5.42 15.65 4.18
CA ARG A 210 -6.84 15.32 3.95
C ARG A 210 -7.11 13.83 4.07
N ARG A 211 -6.25 12.95 3.54
CA ARG A 211 -6.37 11.48 3.71
C ARG A 211 -6.20 11.06 5.17
N LEU A 212 -5.30 11.71 5.90
CA LEU A 212 -5.05 11.44 7.31
C LEU A 212 -6.17 12.01 8.19
N LYS A 213 -6.72 13.19 7.85
CA LYS A 213 -7.95 13.73 8.44
C LYS A 213 -9.15 12.83 8.15
N GLN A 214 -9.34 12.38 6.91
CA GLN A 214 -10.39 11.43 6.55
C GLN A 214 -10.22 10.10 7.30
N ALA A 215 -9.03 9.51 7.36
CA ALA A 215 -8.77 8.29 8.11
C ALA A 215 -9.02 8.49 9.62
N ARG A 216 -8.65 9.65 10.17
CA ARG A 216 -8.86 10.00 11.59
C ARG A 216 -10.32 10.31 11.91
N GLU A 217 -11.05 10.93 10.99
CA GLU A 217 -12.49 11.16 11.07
C GLU A 217 -13.24 9.82 10.99
N LEU A 218 -12.94 8.98 10.00
CA LEU A 218 -13.49 7.63 9.85
C LEU A 218 -13.19 6.74 11.07
N ALA A 219 -12.02 6.88 11.68
CA ALA A 219 -11.66 6.22 12.94
C ALA A 219 -12.40 6.80 14.16
N ARG A 220 -12.72 8.11 14.16
CA ARG A 220 -13.49 8.77 15.22
C ARG A 220 -14.99 8.48 15.13
N THR A 221 -15.54 8.34 13.93
CA THR A 221 -16.97 8.10 13.70
C THR A 221 -17.34 6.61 13.76
N GLY A 222 -16.40 5.71 14.09
CA GLY A 222 -16.62 4.25 14.12
C GLY A 222 -16.93 3.63 12.76
N THR A 223 -16.98 4.44 11.70
CA THR A 223 -17.39 4.06 10.35
C THR A 223 -16.31 3.27 9.62
N PHE A 224 -15.04 3.48 9.99
CA PHE A 224 -13.92 2.66 9.51
C PHE A 224 -14.01 1.21 10.00
N VAL A 225 -14.44 1.01 11.25
CA VAL A 225 -14.66 -0.34 11.80
C VAL A 225 -15.84 -0.99 11.08
N ALA A 226 -16.95 -0.26 10.86
CA ALA A 226 -18.13 -0.78 10.17
C ALA A 226 -17.90 -1.14 8.69
N GLN A 227 -17.06 -0.39 7.95
CA GLN A 227 -16.74 -0.73 6.55
C GLN A 227 -15.74 -1.89 6.42
N LEU A 228 -14.72 -1.93 7.28
CA LEU A 228 -13.78 -3.06 7.30
C LEU A 228 -14.50 -4.36 7.73
N ASP A 229 -15.39 -4.26 8.71
CA ASP A 229 -16.25 -5.37 9.14
C ASP A 229 -17.14 -5.87 7.99
N ASN A 230 -17.74 -5.00 7.19
CA ASN A 230 -18.64 -5.45 6.11
C ASN A 230 -17.94 -6.27 5.03
N GLU A 231 -16.73 -5.88 4.63
CA GLU A 231 -15.97 -6.58 3.60
C GLU A 231 -15.36 -7.90 4.14
N VAL A 232 -14.97 -7.89 5.41
CA VAL A 232 -14.49 -9.08 6.13
C VAL A 232 -15.62 -10.07 6.38
N PHE A 233 -16.78 -9.63 6.86
CA PHE A 233 -17.96 -10.46 7.10
C PHE A 233 -18.58 -11.01 5.82
N ARG A 234 -18.49 -10.27 4.70
CA ARG A 234 -18.96 -10.75 3.39
C ARG A 234 -18.26 -12.03 2.91
N ASN A 235 -17.01 -12.22 3.31
CA ASN A 235 -16.18 -13.34 2.87
C ASN A 235 -16.12 -14.48 3.90
N MET A 236 -16.85 -14.38 5.02
CA MET A 236 -16.85 -15.40 6.08
C MET A 236 -17.96 -16.44 5.89
N THR A 237 -17.71 -17.65 6.38
CA THR A 237 -18.75 -18.69 6.44
C THR A 237 -19.74 -18.41 7.58
N ARG A 238 -20.93 -19.01 7.51
CA ARG A 238 -22.00 -18.79 8.50
C ARG A 238 -21.55 -19.09 9.95
N GLU A 239 -20.82 -20.18 10.14
CA GLU A 239 -20.27 -20.59 11.45
C GLU A 239 -19.25 -19.59 12.01
N GLN A 240 -18.44 -18.97 11.13
CA GLN A 240 -17.47 -17.95 11.53
C GLN A 240 -18.15 -16.66 11.98
N LEU A 241 -19.24 -16.27 11.30
CA LEU A 241 -20.05 -15.12 11.68
C LEU A 241 -20.74 -15.34 13.03
N GLU A 242 -21.30 -16.52 13.25
CA GLU A 242 -21.92 -16.89 14.55
C GLU A 242 -20.88 -16.85 15.68
N GLY A 243 -19.68 -17.40 15.47
CA GLY A 243 -18.60 -17.35 16.46
C GLY A 243 -18.02 -15.94 16.71
N VAL A 244 -18.12 -15.01 15.75
CA VAL A 244 -17.76 -13.60 15.97
C VAL A 244 -18.85 -12.89 16.78
N ALA A 245 -20.13 -13.13 16.46
CA ALA A 245 -21.27 -12.58 17.18
C ALA A 245 -21.27 -13.00 18.65
N GLU A 246 -21.04 -14.28 18.94
CA GLU A 246 -20.99 -14.82 20.31
C GLU A 246 -19.87 -14.16 21.13
N ARG A 247 -18.66 -14.02 20.56
CA ARG A 247 -17.53 -13.36 21.22
C ARG A 247 -17.75 -11.87 21.43
N ALA A 248 -18.40 -11.19 20.48
CA ALA A 248 -18.75 -9.78 20.60
C ALA A 248 -19.78 -9.56 21.72
N TRP A 249 -20.81 -10.40 21.77
CA TRP A 249 -21.83 -10.38 22.82
C TRP A 249 -21.23 -10.65 24.20
N LYS A 250 -20.36 -11.65 24.32
CA LYS A 250 -19.67 -11.97 25.57
C LYS A 250 -18.84 -10.79 26.09
N ARG A 251 -18.08 -10.10 25.22
CA ARG A 251 -17.31 -8.91 25.62
C ARG A 251 -18.17 -7.73 26.03
N ALA A 252 -19.30 -7.52 25.35
CA ALA A 252 -20.23 -6.44 25.71
C ALA A 252 -20.74 -6.64 27.15
N ASN A 253 -21.18 -7.86 27.47
CA ASN A 253 -21.69 -8.17 28.82
C ASN A 253 -20.58 -8.18 29.89
N GLU A 254 -19.37 -8.65 29.57
CA GLU A 254 -18.21 -8.56 30.49
C GLU A 254 -17.88 -7.09 30.82
N SER A 255 -18.04 -6.18 29.86
CA SER A 255 -17.80 -4.74 30.08
C SER A 255 -18.88 -4.06 30.94
N GLU A 256 -20.14 -4.51 30.84
CA GLU A 256 -21.23 -4.05 31.71
C GLU A 256 -21.05 -4.56 33.15
N MET A 257 -20.66 -5.83 33.33
CA MET A 257 -20.37 -6.40 34.66
C MET A 257 -19.18 -5.70 35.34
N ALA A 258 -18.22 -5.15 34.58
CA ALA A 258 -17.09 -4.42 35.14
C ALA A 258 -17.38 -2.94 35.49
N SER A 259 -18.44 -2.35 34.95
CA SER A 259 -18.81 -0.93 35.14
C SER A 259 -19.93 -0.73 36.18
N GLY A 260 -20.68 -1.78 36.50
CA GLY A 260 -21.67 -1.78 37.58
C GLY A 260 -20.97 -1.74 38.95
N SER A 261 -20.93 -0.57 39.59
CA SER A 261 -20.57 -0.49 41.01
C SER A 261 -21.52 -1.38 41.83
N ASP A 262 -20.92 -2.36 42.48
CA ASP A 262 -21.45 -3.39 43.38
C ASP A 262 -22.32 -2.80 44.52
N VAL A 263 -23.54 -2.35 44.20
CA VAL A 263 -24.54 -1.95 45.20
C VAL A 263 -25.73 -2.88 45.02
N PRO A 264 -26.07 -3.71 46.01
CA PRO A 264 -27.17 -4.65 45.91
C PRO A 264 -28.47 -3.89 45.60
N GLU A 265 -29.21 -4.42 44.64
CA GLU A 265 -30.57 -3.99 44.32
C GLU A 265 -31.49 -4.65 45.35
N LEU A 266 -32.10 -3.85 46.22
CA LEU A 266 -33.00 -4.34 47.27
C LEU A 266 -34.45 -4.22 46.79
N ILE A 267 -35.29 -5.17 47.20
CA ILE A 267 -36.70 -5.20 46.86
C ILE A 267 -37.50 -4.75 48.08
N LEU A 268 -38.21 -3.63 47.95
CA LEU A 268 -39.16 -3.14 48.95
C LEU A 268 -40.56 -3.59 48.57
N ARG A 269 -41.13 -4.49 49.36
CA ARG A 269 -42.48 -5.01 49.20
C ARG A 269 -43.41 -4.34 50.20
N ILE A 270 -44.47 -3.72 49.70
CA ILE A 270 -45.46 -2.99 50.51
C ILE A 270 -46.83 -3.58 50.25
N VAL A 271 -47.54 -3.99 51.31
CA VAL A 271 -48.94 -4.41 51.24
C VAL A 271 -49.82 -3.26 51.71
N THR A 272 -50.76 -2.83 50.87
CA THR A 272 -51.62 -1.66 51.10
C THR A 272 -53.08 -1.95 50.78
N SER A 273 -53.99 -1.28 51.48
CA SER A 273 -55.43 -1.29 51.18
C SER A 273 -55.85 -0.27 50.11
N ASP A 274 -54.96 0.67 49.79
CA ASP A 274 -55.16 1.71 48.77
C ASP A 274 -53.83 2.03 48.08
N SER A 275 -53.68 1.58 46.84
CA SER A 275 -52.42 1.71 46.10
C SER A 275 -52.22 3.12 45.53
N GLU A 276 -53.28 3.84 45.16
CA GLU A 276 -53.16 5.15 44.52
C GLU A 276 -52.71 6.22 45.54
N SER A 277 -53.32 6.21 46.74
CA SER A 277 -52.94 7.12 47.83
C SER A 277 -51.55 6.80 48.38
N LEU A 278 -51.19 5.52 48.49
CA LEU A 278 -49.87 5.12 48.97
C LEU A 278 -48.76 5.55 48.01
N ARG A 279 -48.97 5.37 46.70
CA ARG A 279 -48.02 5.81 45.66
C ARG A 279 -47.76 7.31 45.71
N ALA A 280 -48.81 8.12 45.89
CA ALA A 280 -48.69 9.58 45.98
C ALA A 280 -47.79 10.03 47.15
N VAL A 281 -47.71 9.26 48.22
CA VAL A 281 -46.94 9.59 49.42
C VAL A 281 -45.54 8.96 49.41
N VAL A 282 -45.41 7.72 48.92
CA VAL A 282 -44.16 6.95 48.96
C VAL A 282 -43.21 7.33 47.81
N GLU A 283 -43.70 7.50 46.58
CA GLU A 283 -42.85 7.77 45.40
C GLU A 283 -42.02 9.07 45.52
N PRO A 284 -42.55 10.20 46.04
CA PRO A 284 -41.76 11.41 46.26
C PRO A 284 -40.63 11.21 47.29
N ARG A 285 -40.86 10.37 48.30
CA ARG A 285 -39.88 10.07 49.36
C ARG A 285 -38.79 9.13 48.88
N LEU A 286 -39.15 8.11 48.11
CA LEU A 286 -38.18 7.24 47.43
C LEU A 286 -37.30 8.05 46.49
N THR A 287 -37.87 8.96 45.71
CA THR A 287 -37.12 9.86 44.82
C THR A 287 -36.11 10.72 45.56
N ALA A 288 -36.45 11.21 46.76
CA ALA A 288 -35.56 12.04 47.57
C ALA A 288 -34.39 11.27 48.19
N HIS A 289 -34.64 10.04 48.67
CA HIS A 289 -33.69 9.30 49.51
C HIS A 289 -32.92 8.18 48.79
N VAL A 290 -33.40 7.72 47.63
CA VAL A 290 -32.82 6.61 46.87
C VAL A 290 -32.03 7.15 45.66
N LYS A 291 -31.11 6.34 45.10
CA LYS A 291 -30.36 6.71 43.89
C LYS A 291 -31.18 6.47 42.62
N LYS A 292 -31.90 5.35 42.56
CA LYS A 292 -32.80 4.95 41.48
C LYS A 292 -33.84 4.00 42.07
N TRP A 293 -35.10 4.18 41.70
CA TRP A 293 -36.17 3.25 42.03
C TRP A 293 -36.99 2.96 40.77
N THR A 294 -37.53 1.76 40.68
CA THR A 294 -38.45 1.34 39.62
C THR A 294 -39.60 0.61 40.30
N LEU A 295 -40.84 0.98 39.97
CA LEU A 295 -42.02 0.20 40.35
C LEU A 295 -42.14 -0.96 39.37
N ASP A 296 -42.21 -2.19 39.88
CA ASP A 296 -42.58 -3.33 39.05
C ASP A 296 -44.11 -3.29 38.85
N PRO A 297 -44.61 -3.20 37.61
CA PRO A 297 -46.05 -3.11 37.35
C PRO A 297 -46.80 -4.43 37.63
N THR A 298 -46.11 -5.48 38.09
CA THR A 298 -46.71 -6.77 38.46
C THR A 298 -47.33 -6.68 39.85
N ALA A 299 -48.54 -6.12 39.94
CA ALA A 299 -49.33 -6.09 41.17
C ALA A 299 -50.04 -7.44 41.36
N ASP A 300 -49.52 -8.29 42.24
CA ASP A 300 -50.26 -9.46 42.69
C ASP A 300 -51.30 -9.04 43.73
N SER A 301 -52.59 -9.17 43.39
CA SER A 301 -53.69 -9.01 44.34
C SER A 301 -53.73 -10.23 45.26
N LEU A 302 -53.48 -10.05 46.56
CA LEU A 302 -53.50 -11.15 47.53
C LEU A 302 -54.93 -11.48 48.02
N ASP A 303 -55.82 -10.49 48.12
CA ASP A 303 -57.24 -10.60 48.55
C ASP A 303 -58.07 -9.40 48.01
N GLU A 304 -59.40 -9.48 48.01
CA GLU A 304 -60.33 -8.43 47.49
C GLU A 304 -60.11 -7.02 48.08
N ASP A 305 -59.47 -6.92 49.25
CA ASP A 305 -59.22 -5.66 49.97
C ASP A 305 -57.72 -5.30 50.14
N SER A 306 -56.78 -6.01 49.48
CA SER A 306 -55.34 -5.70 49.60
C SER A 306 -54.51 -5.93 48.33
N GLU A 307 -53.66 -4.94 48.02
CA GLU A 307 -52.76 -4.94 46.86
C GLU A 307 -51.29 -4.94 47.31
N VAL A 308 -50.44 -5.66 46.57
CA VAL A 308 -48.99 -5.69 46.79
C VAL A 308 -48.29 -4.80 45.77
N LEU A 309 -47.45 -3.90 46.25
CA LEU A 309 -46.56 -3.08 45.44
C LEU A 309 -45.10 -3.47 45.69
N GLU A 310 -44.41 -3.83 44.62
CA GLU A 310 -42.98 -4.17 44.65
C GLU A 310 -42.13 -3.08 44.00
N TYR A 311 -41.19 -2.57 44.77
CA TYR A 311 -40.24 -1.55 44.33
C TYR A 311 -38.83 -2.11 44.31
N SER A 312 -38.19 -2.05 43.14
CA SER A 312 -36.75 -2.30 43.03
C SER A 312 -35.98 -1.02 43.33
N ILE A 313 -35.13 -1.04 44.36
CA ILE A 313 -34.53 0.14 44.97
C ILE A 313 -33.01 0.02 45.01
N ARG A 314 -32.34 1.08 44.56
CA ARG A 314 -30.88 1.21 44.70
C ARG A 314 -30.51 2.29 45.72
N LEU A 315 -30.07 1.88 46.89
CA LEU A 315 -29.68 2.78 47.98
C LEU A 315 -28.49 3.69 47.59
N ARG A 316 -28.44 4.88 48.20
CA ARG A 316 -27.26 5.75 48.15
C ARG A 316 -26.22 5.24 49.14
N LYS A 317 -24.92 5.53 48.91
CA LYS A 317 -23.77 5.07 49.72
C LYS A 317 -23.84 5.31 51.25
N LYS A 318 -24.83 6.07 51.75
CA LYS A 318 -25.01 6.44 53.16
C LYS A 318 -26.35 6.00 53.76
N GLY A 319 -27.24 5.38 53.00
CA GLY A 319 -28.56 4.96 53.50
C GLY A 319 -28.53 3.50 53.95
N THR A 320 -29.09 3.21 55.11
CA THR A 320 -29.33 1.83 55.56
C THR A 320 -30.74 1.40 55.15
N PRO A 321 -30.97 0.10 54.88
CA PRO A 321 -32.30 -0.41 54.55
C PRO A 321 -33.32 -0.20 55.69
N GLU A 322 -32.89 -0.31 56.94
CA GLU A 322 -33.74 -0.09 58.12
C GLU A 322 -34.27 1.36 58.22
N GLU A 323 -33.44 2.36 57.88
CA GLU A 323 -33.88 3.76 57.83
C GLU A 323 -34.94 3.99 56.75
N LEU A 324 -34.83 3.30 55.62
CA LEU A 324 -35.80 3.39 54.54
C LEU A 324 -37.14 2.75 54.93
N GLU A 325 -37.10 1.57 55.58
CA GLU A 325 -38.31 0.92 56.10
C GLU A 325 -39.02 1.82 57.12
N ALA A 326 -38.28 2.40 58.07
CA ALA A 326 -38.84 3.31 59.08
C ALA A 326 -39.48 4.56 58.44
N LEU A 327 -38.85 5.11 57.41
CA LEU A 327 -39.36 6.28 56.69
C LEU A 327 -40.66 5.96 55.93
N VAL A 328 -40.70 4.82 55.24
CA VAL A 328 -41.91 4.35 54.54
C VAL A 328 -43.02 4.06 55.55
N ARG A 329 -42.70 3.41 56.68
CA ARG A 329 -43.66 3.09 57.74
C ARG A 329 -44.24 4.35 58.41
N ALA A 330 -43.42 5.39 58.60
CA ALA A 330 -43.87 6.67 59.15
C ALA A 330 -44.74 7.47 58.17
N ALA A 331 -44.44 7.41 56.87
CA ALA A 331 -45.17 8.16 55.85
C ALA A 331 -46.49 7.49 55.44
N ALA A 332 -46.52 6.16 55.39
CA ALA A 332 -47.64 5.37 54.91
C ALA A 332 -48.56 4.83 56.03
N SER A 333 -48.37 5.25 57.28
CA SER A 333 -48.98 4.63 58.47
C SER A 333 -50.50 4.47 58.44
N GLN A 334 -51.22 5.24 57.60
CA GLN A 334 -52.68 5.19 57.47
C GLN A 334 -53.17 4.15 56.44
N TRP A 335 -52.31 3.70 55.52
CA TRP A 335 -52.66 2.80 54.41
C TRP A 335 -51.82 1.52 54.40
N LEU A 336 -50.91 1.37 55.36
CA LEU A 336 -49.90 0.33 55.41
C LEU A 336 -50.36 -0.89 56.20
N ILE A 337 -50.34 -2.05 55.56
CA ILE A 337 -50.62 -3.35 56.20
C ILE A 337 -49.30 -4.01 56.61
N SER A 338 -48.32 -4.10 55.70
CA SER A 338 -46.95 -4.57 56.00
C SER A 338 -45.91 -3.99 55.03
N VAL A 339 -44.66 -3.92 55.49
CA VAL A 339 -43.49 -3.53 54.68
C VAL A 339 -42.36 -4.51 54.96
N GLU A 340 -41.76 -5.03 53.91
CA GLU A 340 -40.55 -5.87 53.99
C GLU A 340 -39.53 -5.38 52.97
N ILE A 341 -38.25 -5.38 53.34
CA ILE A 341 -37.12 -5.13 52.43
C ILE A 341 -36.32 -6.43 52.32
N GLN A 342 -36.18 -6.95 51.11
CA GLN A 342 -35.37 -8.13 50.78
C GLN A 342 -34.09 -7.76 50.06
#